data_AF-X1FXS6-F1
#
_entry.id   AF-X1FXS6-F1
#
_cell.length_a   1.000
_cell.length_b   1.000
_cell.length_c   1.000
_cell.angle_alpha   90.00
_cell.angle_beta   90.00
_cell.angle_gamma   90.00
#
_symmetry.space_group_name_H-M   'P 1'
#
loop_
_entity.id
_entity.type
_entity.pdbx_description
1 polymer ?
#
loop_
_entity_poly.entity_id
_entity_poly.type
_entity_poly.pdbx_seq_one_letter_code
_entity_poly.pdbx_strand_id
1 'polypeptide(L)'
;HLSSIPFASIALGACRMVQQKMKVEQILSRTFGVMRIAGGNEYFAPIFEKGTKIPVAKRIEIYPSHNIGHYRYLECAECRHGRPISPRMWSEIFFPYDPEWNLSTLPTKDNIQEKQYQNNKVIEEFSCDENGIITVNLSREPDSLSVRHEIWK
;
A
#
# COMPACT_ATOMS: atom_id res chain seq x y z
N HIS A 1 37.02 -18.06 26.66
CA HIS A 1 36.69 -18.30 25.24
C HIS A 1 35.46 -19.20 25.19
N LEU A 2 34.27 -18.60 25.09
CA LEU A 2 33.00 -19.29 24.89
C LEU A 2 32.19 -18.45 23.90
N SER A 3 31.89 -19.08 22.77
CA SER A 3 31.25 -18.55 21.58
C SER A 3 29.85 -18.02 21.87
N SER A 4 29.58 -16.77 21.47
CA SER A 4 28.22 -16.23 21.40
C SER A 4 27.45 -16.96 20.29
N ILE A 5 26.53 -17.83 20.67
CA ILE A 5 25.63 -18.49 19.71
C ILE A 5 24.57 -17.45 19.30
N PRO A 6 24.45 -17.06 18.01
CA PRO A 6 23.66 -15.91 17.58
C PRO A 6 22.14 -16.05 17.75
N PHE A 7 21.64 -17.23 18.11
CA PHE A 7 20.20 -17.51 18.14
C PHE A 7 19.50 -17.16 19.47
N ALA A 8 20.24 -16.90 20.56
CA ALA A 8 19.63 -16.55 21.85
C ALA A 8 19.17 -15.08 21.96
N SER A 9 19.57 -14.21 21.02
CA SER A 9 19.30 -12.77 21.10
C SER A 9 17.86 -12.39 20.77
N ILE A 10 17.12 -13.24 20.02
CA ILE A 10 15.69 -13.03 19.73
C ILE A 10 14.83 -13.44 20.94
N ALA A 11 15.22 -14.51 21.65
CA ALA A 11 14.46 -15.02 22.81
C ALA A 11 14.62 -14.14 24.08
N LEU A 12 15.80 -13.55 24.31
CA LEU A 12 16.03 -12.66 25.46
C LEU A 12 15.32 -11.30 25.35
N GLY A 13 15.03 -10.84 24.13
CA GLY A 13 14.21 -9.64 23.89
C GLY A 13 12.73 -9.86 24.23
N ALA A 14 12.20 -11.05 23.94
CA ALA A 14 10.80 -11.40 24.21
C ALA A 14 10.49 -11.56 25.71
N CYS A 15 11.44 -12.02 26.53
CA CYS A 15 11.22 -12.25 27.96
C CYS A 15 11.32 -10.99 28.85
N ARG A 16 11.77 -9.84 28.35
CA ARG A 16 11.91 -8.59 29.16
C ARG A 16 10.73 -7.60 29.05
N MET A 17 9.65 -7.97 28.37
CA MET A 17 8.48 -7.08 28.21
C MET A 17 7.36 -7.33 29.23
N VAL A 18 7.52 -8.28 30.16
CA VAL A 18 6.42 -8.70 31.06
C VAL A 18 6.17 -7.76 32.24
N GLN A 19 7.04 -6.76 32.54
CA GLN A 19 6.84 -5.94 33.76
C GLN A 19 7.03 -4.42 33.68
N GLN A 20 7.16 -3.82 32.49
CA GLN A 20 6.98 -2.36 32.35
C GLN A 20 6.24 -2.07 31.06
N LYS A 21 5.20 -1.21 31.12
CA LYS A 21 4.51 -0.64 29.95
C LYS A 21 5.46 0.26 29.15
N MET A 22 6.52 -0.29 28.57
CA MET A 22 7.23 0.36 27.47
C MET A 22 6.37 0.18 26.22
N LYS A 23 5.77 1.27 25.73
CA LYS A 23 5.26 1.30 24.37
C LYS A 23 6.47 1.18 23.44
N VAL A 24 6.68 0.00 22.87
CA VAL A 24 7.62 -0.17 21.76
C VAL A 24 7.05 0.61 20.59
N GLU A 25 7.69 1.70 20.21
CA GLU A 25 7.38 2.38 18.95
C GLU A 25 7.88 1.49 17.81
N GLN A 26 6.95 1.01 16.99
CA GLN A 26 7.28 0.26 15.79
C GLN A 26 7.38 1.22 14.59
N ILE A 27 8.28 0.90 13.66
CA ILE A 27 8.49 1.67 12.43
C ILE A 27 8.51 0.75 11.20
N LEU A 28 8.12 1.28 10.05
CA LEU A 28 8.28 0.59 8.78
C LEU A 28 9.77 0.55 8.39
N SER A 29 10.29 -0.64 8.10
CA SER A 29 11.70 -0.84 7.73
C SER A 29 12.00 -0.47 6.27
N ARG A 30 10.97 -0.31 5.44
CA ARG A 30 11.03 -0.05 3.99
C ARG A 30 9.89 0.89 3.59
N THR A 31 10.07 1.61 2.48
CA THR A 31 9.03 2.47 1.92
C THR A 31 7.98 1.59 1.25
N PHE A 32 6.72 1.75 1.63
CA PHE A 32 5.56 1.12 1.01
C PHE A 32 4.90 2.08 0.04
N GLY A 33 4.49 1.59 -1.12
CA GLY A 33 3.74 2.38 -2.07
C GLY A 33 3.13 1.58 -3.21
N VAL A 34 2.70 2.30 -4.23
CA VAL A 34 1.97 1.75 -5.38
C VAL A 34 2.57 2.22 -6.68
N MET A 35 2.66 1.34 -7.67
CA MET A 35 2.95 1.74 -9.05
C MET A 35 1.72 2.39 -9.68
N ARG A 36 1.90 3.57 -10.27
CA ARG A 36 0.87 4.30 -10.99
C ARG A 36 1.31 4.55 -12.43
N ILE A 37 0.34 4.83 -13.29
CA ILE A 37 0.58 5.28 -14.66
C ILE A 37 0.18 6.76 -14.76
N ALA A 38 1.04 7.60 -15.31
CA ALA A 38 0.72 8.97 -15.70
C ALA A 38 1.38 9.28 -17.05
N GLY A 39 0.60 9.79 -18.01
CA GLY A 39 1.09 10.11 -19.35
C GLY A 39 1.80 8.94 -20.04
N GLY A 40 1.27 7.72 -19.90
CA GLY A 40 1.83 6.50 -20.46
C GLY A 40 3.07 5.93 -19.75
N ASN A 41 3.59 6.59 -18.71
CA ASN A 41 4.76 6.12 -17.96
C ASN A 41 4.38 5.61 -16.57
N GLU A 42 4.97 4.49 -16.17
CA GLU A 42 4.84 3.95 -14.81
C GLU A 42 5.79 4.67 -13.85
N TYR A 43 5.29 5.02 -12.66
CA TYR A 43 6.09 5.56 -11.57
C TYR A 43 5.62 5.00 -10.22
N PHE A 44 6.55 4.89 -9.29
CA PHE A 44 6.27 4.51 -7.92
C PHE A 44 5.83 5.74 -7.12
N ALA A 45 4.64 5.65 -6.52
CA ALA A 45 4.07 6.64 -5.62
C ALA A 45 4.20 6.15 -4.17
N PRO A 46 5.10 6.73 -3.36
CA PRO A 46 5.22 6.38 -1.94
C PRO A 46 3.96 6.72 -1.15
N ILE A 47 3.51 5.77 -0.34
CA ILE A 47 2.38 5.94 0.57
C ILE A 47 2.89 6.17 1.98
N PHE A 48 3.69 5.23 2.51
CA PHE A 48 4.37 5.33 3.80
C PHE A 48 5.87 5.16 3.60
N GLU A 49 6.65 6.10 4.12
CA GLU A 49 8.10 6.08 3.95
C GLU A 49 8.78 5.14 4.95
N LYS A 50 9.99 4.70 4.61
CA LYS A 50 10.86 4.04 5.57
C LYS A 50 11.02 4.92 6.82
N GLY A 51 10.86 4.32 7.99
CA GLY A 51 10.92 5.01 9.28
C GLY A 51 9.60 5.60 9.75
N THR A 52 8.51 5.51 8.96
CA THR A 52 7.17 5.91 9.43
C THR A 52 6.79 5.09 10.66
N LYS A 53 6.42 5.78 11.75
CA LYS A 53 5.88 5.17 12.98
C LYS A 53 4.50 4.59 12.72
N ILE A 54 4.20 3.43 13.29
CA ILE A 54 2.89 2.77 13.21
C ILE A 54 2.21 2.74 14.60
N PRO A 55 0.87 2.78 14.68
CA PRO A 55 -0.07 2.81 13.56
C PRO A 55 -0.12 4.17 12.84
N VAL A 56 -0.45 4.15 11.54
CA VAL A 56 -0.53 5.34 10.69
C VAL A 56 -1.67 5.20 9.67
N ALA A 57 -2.23 6.33 9.24
CA ALA A 57 -3.21 6.37 8.16
C ALA A 57 -2.88 7.50 7.17
N LYS A 58 -3.28 7.33 5.90
CA LYS A 58 -3.12 8.33 4.85
C LYS A 58 -4.31 8.28 3.89
N ARG A 59 -4.88 9.44 3.59
CA ARG A 59 -5.97 9.61 2.63
C ARG A 59 -5.43 10.32 1.38
N ILE A 60 -5.72 9.78 0.21
CA ILE A 60 -5.32 10.32 -1.09
C ILE A 60 -6.56 10.47 -1.95
N GLU A 61 -6.71 11.61 -2.62
CA GLU A 61 -7.75 11.85 -3.60
C GLU A 61 -7.13 11.85 -5.00
N ILE A 62 -7.76 11.14 -5.93
CA ILE A 62 -7.29 11.06 -7.32
C ILE A 62 -8.45 11.35 -8.30
N TYR A 63 -8.09 11.90 -9.45
CA TYR A 63 -8.96 12.10 -10.61
C TYR A 63 -8.42 11.25 -11.76
N PRO A 64 -9.05 10.12 -12.09
CA PRO A 64 -8.46 9.13 -12.99
C PRO A 64 -8.57 9.53 -14.45
N SER A 65 -7.53 9.20 -15.21
CA SER A 65 -7.45 9.37 -16.67
C SER A 65 -7.71 8.07 -17.45
N HIS A 66 -8.15 7.02 -16.75
CA HIS A 66 -8.43 5.70 -17.30
C HIS A 66 -9.61 5.05 -16.57
N ASN A 67 -10.19 4.00 -17.13
CA ASN A 67 -11.43 3.36 -16.63
C ASN A 67 -11.24 2.43 -15.43
N ILE A 68 -10.04 1.86 -15.25
CA ILE A 68 -9.74 0.88 -14.19
C ILE A 68 -8.43 1.26 -13.52
N GLY A 69 -8.44 1.43 -12.20
CA GLY A 69 -7.27 1.50 -11.36
C GLY A 69 -6.49 0.19 -11.33
N HIS A 70 -5.23 0.22 -11.77
CA HIS A 70 -4.31 -0.91 -11.68
C HIS A 70 -3.29 -0.65 -10.56
N TYR A 71 -3.56 -1.22 -9.39
CA TYR A 71 -2.78 -0.97 -8.19
C TYR A 71 -1.81 -2.12 -7.97
N ARG A 72 -0.53 -1.89 -8.26
CA ARG A 72 0.54 -2.83 -7.93
C ARG A 72 1.31 -2.32 -6.73
N TYR A 73 1.03 -2.89 -5.57
CA TYR A 73 1.68 -2.52 -4.33
C TYR A 73 3.05 -3.17 -4.22
N LEU A 74 4.00 -2.45 -3.63
CA LEU A 74 5.34 -2.97 -3.37
C LEU A 74 5.99 -2.24 -2.19
N GLU A 75 7.02 -2.87 -1.63
CA GLU A 75 7.98 -2.20 -0.76
C GLU A 75 9.33 -2.03 -1.47
N CYS A 76 10.03 -0.93 -1.20
CA CYS A 76 11.37 -0.69 -1.72
C CYS A 76 12.32 -0.18 -0.64
N ALA A 77 13.62 -0.38 -0.84
CA ALA A 77 14.62 0.11 0.11
C ALA A 77 14.74 1.64 0.07
N GLU A 78 14.53 2.21 -1.12
CA GLU A 78 14.63 3.63 -1.43
C GLU A 78 13.81 3.91 -2.70
N CYS A 79 13.31 5.14 -2.87
CA CYS A 79 12.73 5.62 -4.12
C CYS A 79 13.60 6.75 -4.67
N ARG A 80 13.98 6.69 -5.96
CA ARG A 80 14.73 7.75 -6.64
C ARG A 80 14.00 8.15 -7.90
N HIS A 81 13.59 9.42 -8.00
CA HIS A 81 12.88 9.97 -9.16
C HIS A 81 11.67 9.12 -9.60
N GLY A 82 10.86 8.63 -8.64
CA GLY A 82 9.72 7.77 -8.93
C GLY A 82 10.08 6.33 -9.31
N ARG A 83 11.35 5.91 -9.16
CA ARG A 83 11.79 4.54 -9.39
C ARG A 83 12.10 3.83 -8.06
N PRO A 84 11.51 2.66 -7.79
CA PRO A 84 11.80 1.91 -6.57
C PRO A 84 13.13 1.15 -6.71
N ILE A 85 13.96 1.19 -5.67
CA ILE A 85 15.22 0.45 -5.57
C ILE A 85 15.00 -0.84 -4.75
N SER A 86 15.43 -1.97 -5.33
CA SER A 86 15.22 -3.32 -4.81
C SER A 86 13.74 -3.63 -4.47
N PRO A 87 12.80 -3.43 -5.42
CA PRO A 87 11.38 -3.60 -5.15
C PRO A 87 11.06 -5.05 -4.74
N ARG A 88 10.12 -5.21 -3.81
CA ARG A 88 9.44 -6.48 -3.55
C ARG A 88 7.96 -6.27 -3.75
N MET A 89 7.40 -6.99 -4.71
CA MET A 89 5.98 -6.92 -5.04
C MET A 89 5.15 -7.49 -3.89
N TRP A 90 4.00 -6.88 -3.65
CA TRP A 90 2.98 -7.33 -2.72
C TRP A 90 1.74 -7.69 -3.55
N SER A 91 0.55 -7.29 -3.10
CA SER A 91 -0.70 -7.51 -3.81
C SER A 91 -0.84 -6.64 -5.07
N GLU A 92 -1.52 -7.20 -6.06
CA GLU A 92 -1.99 -6.54 -7.26
C GLU A 92 -3.52 -6.54 -7.24
N ILE A 93 -4.14 -5.37 -7.35
CA ILE A 93 -5.60 -5.23 -7.35
C ILE A 93 -6.04 -4.35 -8.51
N PHE A 94 -7.27 -4.60 -8.96
CA PHE A 94 -7.94 -3.80 -9.97
C PHE A 94 -9.21 -3.20 -9.35
N PHE A 95 -9.41 -1.90 -9.56
CA PHE A 95 -10.61 -1.20 -9.06
C PHE A 95 -11.24 -0.40 -10.19
N PRO A 96 -12.51 -0.66 -10.54
CA PRO A 96 -13.16 0.05 -11.64
C PRO A 96 -13.43 1.51 -11.23
N TYR A 97 -12.93 2.46 -12.01
CA TYR A 97 -13.27 3.87 -11.88
C TYR A 97 -14.51 4.25 -12.68
N ASP A 98 -14.85 3.46 -13.70
CA ASP A 98 -16.07 3.63 -14.49
C ASP A 98 -17.31 3.17 -13.70
N PRO A 99 -18.25 4.08 -13.36
CA PRO A 99 -19.49 3.74 -12.66
C PRO A 99 -20.32 2.69 -13.40
N GLU A 100 -20.23 2.67 -14.73
CA GLU A 100 -20.95 1.74 -15.59
C GLU A 100 -20.27 0.37 -15.71
N TRP A 101 -19.16 0.14 -15.00
CA TRP A 101 -18.49 -1.17 -15.00
C TRP A 101 -19.38 -2.24 -14.35
N ASN A 102 -19.58 -3.36 -15.04
CA ASN A 102 -20.30 -4.49 -14.50
C ASN A 102 -19.50 -5.16 -13.36
N LEU A 103 -19.94 -4.95 -12.12
CA LEU A 103 -19.26 -5.47 -10.92
C LEU A 103 -19.28 -7.01 -10.80
N SER A 104 -20.09 -7.72 -11.59
CA SER A 104 -20.01 -9.19 -11.70
C SER A 104 -18.84 -9.66 -12.57
N THR A 105 -18.20 -8.74 -13.29
CA THR A 105 -17.02 -9.01 -14.13
C THR A 105 -15.77 -8.51 -13.44
N LEU A 106 -14.82 -9.42 -13.19
CA LEU A 106 -13.53 -9.05 -12.62
C LEU A 106 -12.71 -8.25 -13.65
N PRO A 107 -12.29 -7.02 -13.33
CA PRO A 107 -11.43 -6.24 -14.22
C PRO A 107 -10.05 -6.87 -14.34
N THR A 108 -9.47 -6.77 -15.53
CA THR A 108 -8.11 -7.21 -15.83
C THR A 108 -7.32 -6.10 -16.52
N LYS A 109 -6.01 -6.29 -16.68
CA LYS A 109 -5.13 -5.32 -17.34
C LYS A 109 -5.58 -5.00 -18.78
N ASP A 110 -6.09 -5.98 -19.50
CA ASP A 110 -6.51 -5.83 -20.91
C ASP A 110 -7.79 -4.97 -21.06
N ASN A 111 -8.50 -4.74 -19.96
CA ASN A 111 -9.68 -3.89 -19.94
C ASN A 111 -9.34 -2.40 -19.72
N ILE A 112 -8.08 -2.06 -19.42
CA ILE A 112 -7.67 -0.68 -19.14
C ILE A 112 -7.70 0.14 -20.43
N GLN A 113 -8.46 1.23 -20.40
CA GLN A 113 -8.61 2.18 -21.50
C GLN A 113 -8.45 3.59 -20.98
N GLU A 114 -7.72 4.42 -21.71
CA GLU A 114 -7.68 5.86 -21.46
C GLU A 114 -9.07 6.45 -21.69
N LYS A 115 -9.59 7.08 -20.63
CA LYS A 115 -10.90 7.74 -20.64
C LYS A 115 -10.87 8.74 -19.51
N GLN A 116 -11.11 10.00 -19.83
CA GLN A 116 -11.09 11.05 -18.82
C GLN A 116 -12.40 11.03 -18.02
N TYR A 117 -12.29 10.76 -16.73
CA TYR A 117 -13.42 10.85 -15.81
C TYR A 117 -13.25 12.11 -14.96
N GLN A 118 -13.34 13.27 -15.61
CA GLN A 118 -13.02 14.57 -15.00
C GLN A 118 -13.82 14.87 -13.71
N ASN A 119 -14.96 14.19 -13.52
CA ASN A 119 -15.84 14.34 -12.35
C ASN A 119 -15.86 13.11 -11.42
N ASN A 120 -15.09 12.04 -11.71
CA ASN A 120 -15.07 10.86 -10.85
C ASN A 120 -13.90 10.97 -9.89
N LYS A 121 -14.17 11.44 -8.68
CA LYS A 121 -13.16 11.40 -7.62
C LYS A 121 -13.09 9.98 -7.06
N VAL A 122 -11.87 9.47 -6.93
CA VAL A 122 -11.57 8.22 -6.22
C VAL A 122 -10.76 8.58 -4.98
N ILE A 123 -11.12 7.97 -3.86
CA ILE A 123 -10.49 8.16 -2.57
C ILE A 123 -9.81 6.86 -2.19
N GLU A 124 -8.55 6.97 -1.80
CA GLU A 124 -7.76 5.86 -1.29
C GLU A 124 -7.41 6.14 0.17
N GLU A 125 -7.93 5.31 1.08
CA GLU A 125 -7.66 5.43 2.51
C GLU A 125 -6.80 4.26 2.96
N PHE A 126 -5.53 4.55 3.17
CA PHE A 126 -4.55 3.59 3.66
C PHE A 126 -4.48 3.64 5.18
N SER A 127 -4.35 2.47 5.79
CA SER A 127 -3.94 2.33 7.19
C SER A 127 -2.85 1.28 7.32
N CYS A 128 -1.98 1.46 8.30
CA CYS A 128 -1.06 0.45 8.78
C CYS A 128 -1.27 0.33 10.30
N ASP A 129 -1.64 -0.86 10.76
CA ASP A 129 -1.97 -1.11 12.17
C ASP A 129 -0.72 -1.34 13.04
N GLU A 130 -0.91 -1.61 14.33
CA GLU A 130 0.18 -1.91 15.26
C GLU A 130 0.98 -3.19 14.93
N ASN A 131 0.45 -4.07 14.07
CA ASN A 131 1.10 -5.29 13.62
C ASN A 131 1.82 -5.12 12.28
N GLY A 132 1.74 -3.93 11.67
CA GLY A 132 2.31 -3.65 10.36
C GLY A 132 1.44 -4.14 9.20
N ILE A 133 0.19 -4.53 9.46
CA ILE A 133 -0.77 -4.94 8.43
C ILE A 133 -1.24 -3.69 7.70
N ILE A 134 -1.12 -3.68 6.37
CA ILE A 134 -1.57 -2.57 5.55
C ILE A 134 -2.94 -2.89 4.95
N THR A 135 -3.89 -1.98 5.16
CA THR A 135 -5.20 -2.01 4.50
C THR A 135 -5.34 -0.78 3.61
N VAL A 136 -5.99 -0.95 2.46
CA VAL A 136 -6.53 0.17 1.67
C VAL A 136 -8.05 0.03 1.56
N ASN A 137 -8.77 1.12 1.75
CA ASN A 137 -10.15 1.27 1.32
C ASN A 137 -10.18 2.14 0.07
N LEU A 138 -10.63 1.58 -1.05
CA LEU A 138 -10.81 2.28 -2.30
C LEU A 138 -12.27 2.63 -2.46
N SER A 139 -12.58 3.91 -2.64
CA SER A 139 -13.95 4.36 -2.92
C SER A 139 -14.01 5.31 -4.10
N ARG A 140 -15.15 5.30 -4.81
CA ARG A 140 -15.44 6.29 -5.87
C ARG A 140 -16.73 7.01 -5.53
N GLU A 141 -16.75 8.33 -5.68
CA GLU A 141 -17.91 9.14 -5.29
C GLU A 141 -19.16 8.98 -6.15
N PRO A 142 -19.11 8.76 -7.49
CA PRO A 142 -20.31 8.77 -8.32
C PRO A 142 -21.42 7.80 -7.89
N ASP A 143 -21.05 6.64 -7.35
CA ASP A 143 -21.99 5.59 -6.89
C ASP A 143 -21.69 5.09 -5.47
N SER A 144 -20.75 5.73 -4.76
CA SER A 144 -20.31 5.34 -3.42
C SER A 144 -19.82 3.89 -3.30
N LEU A 145 -19.37 3.26 -4.40
CA LEU A 145 -18.72 1.96 -4.34
C LEU A 145 -17.48 2.08 -3.45
N SER A 146 -17.37 1.20 -2.45
CA SER A 146 -16.24 1.12 -1.53
C SER A 146 -15.80 -0.33 -1.38
N VAL A 147 -14.52 -0.61 -1.59
CA VAL A 147 -13.93 -1.94 -1.46
C VAL A 147 -12.68 -1.86 -0.59
N ARG A 148 -12.64 -2.71 0.44
CA ARG A 148 -11.53 -2.81 1.37
C ARG A 148 -10.64 -3.99 1.01
N HIS A 149 -9.34 -3.77 0.95
CA HIS A 149 -8.32 -4.79 0.70
C HIS A 149 -7.25 -4.76 1.79
N GLU A 150 -6.96 -5.93 2.35
CA GLU A 150 -5.71 -6.16 3.08
C GLU A 150 -4.60 -6.47 2.07
N ILE A 151 -3.46 -5.79 2.20
CA ILE A 151 -2.35 -5.90 1.25
C ILE A 151 -1.30 -6.83 1.82
N TRP A 152 -1.09 -7.95 1.14
CA TRP A 152 -0.19 -9.03 1.53
C TRP A 152 1.10 -9.02 0.71
N LYS A 153 2.19 -9.42 1.35
CA LYS A 153 3.52 -9.61 0.74
C LYS A 153 3.62 -10.88 -0.09
#